data_AF-A0A6A6QKT9-F1
#
_entry.id   AF-A0A6A6QKT9-F1
#
_cell.length_a   1.000
_cell.length_b   1.000
_cell.length_c   1.000
_cell.angle_alpha   90.00
_cell.angle_beta   90.00
_cell.angle_gamma   90.00
#
_symmetry.space_group_name_H-M   'P 1'
#
loop_
_entity.id
_entity.type
_entity.pdbx_description
1 polymer ?
#
loop_
_entity_poly.entity_id
_entity_poly.type
_entity_poly.pdbx_seq_one_letter_code
_entity_poly.pdbx_strand_id
1 'polypeptide(L)'
;MSRASETLPDLESRLESLSPYLPKLLWNAHQDVLQFHARLLALDITLHSTPDRHKGAFKVGQTVVHGASLPMLGKDEMVKWAKICAQHFRYLYGEVDQDFREDVCRGMIDLLQQVEHKGPIWITHGIMIMLCELYVLADNLDDSLDRSIWLDGMRKVGVGLCKWTDGAGEWNDEALDLLYYVEFTLGCKMGEQREVRALLFELLERLRRLAQTLPVPRDADLVMKIQERLDEMQKVHKVMDQAEMNEVTAALRDVGI
;
A
#
# COMPACT_ATOMS: atom_id res chain seq x y z
N MET A 1 -24.04 12.20 46.48
CA MET A 1 -24.34 11.93 45.06
C MET A 1 -23.09 11.35 44.43
N SER A 2 -22.98 10.03 44.28
CA SER A 2 -21.88 9.43 43.53
C SER A 2 -22.09 9.72 42.06
N ARG A 3 -21.22 10.53 41.45
CA ARG A 3 -21.09 10.53 39.99
C ARG A 3 -20.64 9.12 39.63
N ALA A 4 -21.51 8.34 38.99
CA ALA A 4 -21.06 7.18 38.25
C ALA A 4 -20.03 7.71 37.25
N SER A 5 -18.77 7.33 37.44
CA SER A 5 -17.78 7.40 36.38
C SER A 5 -18.25 6.39 35.35
N GLU A 6 -19.12 6.80 34.42
CA GLU A 6 -19.27 6.09 33.16
C GLU A 6 -17.90 6.18 32.50
N THR A 7 -17.08 5.17 32.79
CA THR A 7 -15.82 4.94 32.14
C THR A 7 -16.20 4.66 30.71
N LEU A 8 -15.95 5.62 29.83
CA LEU A 8 -16.02 5.40 28.40
C LEU A 8 -15.27 4.10 28.10
N PRO A 9 -15.82 3.22 27.25
CA PRO A 9 -15.10 2.00 26.86
C PRO A 9 -13.71 2.39 26.35
N ASP A 10 -12.72 1.54 26.60
CA ASP A 10 -11.37 1.81 26.12
C ASP A 10 -11.36 1.97 24.58
N LEU A 11 -10.32 2.61 24.07
CA LEU A 11 -10.18 2.89 22.64
C LEU A 11 -10.28 1.62 21.78
N GLU A 12 -9.72 0.51 22.25
CA GLU A 12 -9.75 -0.78 21.55
C GLU A 12 -11.19 -1.30 21.40
N SER A 13 -11.97 -1.32 22.48
CA SER A 13 -13.37 -1.73 22.47
C SER A 13 -14.26 -0.85 21.58
N ARG A 14 -14.01 0.47 21.57
CA ARG A 14 -14.73 1.40 20.69
C ARG A 14 -14.40 1.17 19.22
N LEU A 15 -13.12 0.96 18.89
CA LEU A 15 -12.70 0.65 17.51
C LEU A 15 -13.27 -0.70 17.06
N GLU A 16 -13.25 -1.72 17.91
CA GLU A 16 -13.81 -3.04 17.61
C GLU A 16 -15.32 -2.97 17.32
N SER A 17 -16.06 -2.16 18.09
CA SER A 17 -17.51 -1.98 17.89
C SER A 17 -17.86 -1.12 16.67
N LEU A 18 -17.01 -0.16 16.28
CA LEU A 18 -17.22 0.70 15.12
C LEU A 18 -16.72 0.08 13.80
N SER A 19 -15.70 -0.79 13.88
CA SER A 19 -15.05 -1.43 12.73
C SER A 19 -16.03 -2.06 11.72
N PRO A 20 -17.10 -2.78 12.13
CA PRO A 20 -18.07 -3.35 11.18
C PRO A 20 -18.87 -2.30 10.41
N TYR A 21 -19.00 -1.08 10.94
CA TYR A 21 -19.81 -0.01 10.35
C TYR A 21 -18.99 0.99 9.54
N LEU A 22 -17.68 1.09 9.81
CA LEU A 22 -16.74 1.98 9.09
C LEU A 22 -16.80 1.82 7.57
N PRO A 23 -16.86 0.60 7.00
CA PRO A 23 -17.03 0.43 5.55
C PRO A 23 -18.21 1.19 4.98
N LYS A 24 -19.39 1.05 5.60
CA LYS A 24 -20.62 1.70 5.14
C LYS A 24 -20.56 3.22 5.31
N LEU A 25 -19.95 3.70 6.39
CA LEU A 25 -19.82 5.13 6.67
C LEU A 25 -18.89 5.82 5.66
N LEU A 26 -17.77 5.18 5.32
CA LEU A 26 -16.71 5.77 4.50
C LEU A 26 -16.88 5.51 3.00
N TRP A 27 -17.70 4.53 2.59
CA TRP A 27 -17.85 4.07 1.19
C TRP A 27 -18.09 5.18 0.15
N ASN A 28 -18.85 6.20 0.53
CA ASN A 28 -19.19 7.37 -0.29
C ASN A 28 -18.90 8.69 0.44
N ALA A 29 -18.02 8.65 1.44
CA ALA A 29 -17.63 9.84 2.18
C ALA A 29 -16.92 10.82 1.24
N HIS A 30 -17.29 12.10 1.33
CA HIS A 30 -16.51 13.17 0.74
C HIS A 30 -15.16 13.29 1.47
N GLN A 31 -14.16 13.91 0.84
CA GLN A 31 -12.84 14.11 1.45
C GLN A 31 -12.92 14.79 2.83
N ASP A 32 -13.80 15.78 2.98
CA ASP A 32 -13.99 16.48 4.26
C ASP A 32 -14.50 15.56 5.38
N VAL A 33 -15.30 14.54 5.03
CA VAL A 33 -15.81 13.56 5.98
C VAL A 33 -14.70 12.59 6.39
N LEU A 34 -13.86 12.17 5.44
CA LEU A 34 -12.68 11.34 5.74
C LEU A 34 -11.70 12.08 6.65
N GLN A 35 -11.45 13.37 6.37
CA GLN A 35 -10.58 14.20 7.18
C GLN A 35 -11.17 14.46 8.57
N PHE A 36 -12.47 14.76 8.66
CA PHE A 36 -13.15 14.93 9.94
C PHE A 36 -13.06 13.66 10.79
N HIS A 37 -13.30 12.49 10.19
CA HIS A 37 -13.18 11.22 10.90
C HIS A 37 -11.75 10.94 11.37
N ALA A 38 -10.75 11.19 10.51
CA ALA A 38 -9.34 11.09 10.89
C ALA A 38 -8.96 12.00 12.07
N ARG A 39 -9.47 13.23 12.10
CA ARG A 39 -9.28 14.17 13.23
C ARG A 39 -9.87 13.64 14.52
N LEU A 40 -11.06 13.04 14.45
CA LEU A 40 -11.68 12.42 15.62
C LEU A 40 -10.81 11.28 16.14
N LEU A 41 -10.29 10.42 15.26
CA LEU A 41 -9.37 9.34 15.65
C LEU A 41 -8.07 9.88 16.25
N ALA A 42 -7.47 10.91 15.65
CA ALA A 42 -6.27 11.56 16.18
C ALA A 42 -6.50 12.13 17.59
N LEU A 43 -7.61 12.84 17.79
CA LEU A 43 -8.00 13.36 19.10
C LEU A 43 -8.23 12.23 20.11
N ASP A 44 -8.83 11.13 19.66
CA ASP A 44 -9.12 9.97 20.50
C ASP A 44 -7.83 9.25 20.94
N ILE A 45 -6.83 9.16 20.06
CA ILE A 45 -5.49 8.69 20.40
C ILE A 45 -4.90 9.55 21.53
N THR A 46 -4.91 10.88 21.38
CA THR A 46 -4.32 11.82 22.33
C THR A 46 -5.04 11.82 23.69
N LEU A 47 -6.37 11.77 23.69
CA LEU A 47 -7.17 11.93 24.90
C LEU A 47 -7.42 10.61 25.66
N HIS A 48 -7.57 9.49 24.96
CA HIS A 48 -8.19 8.29 25.52
C HIS A 48 -7.32 7.03 25.48
N SER A 49 -6.11 7.09 24.92
CA SER A 49 -5.17 5.96 24.96
C SER A 49 -4.49 5.84 26.33
N THR A 50 -5.21 5.54 27.40
CA THR A 50 -4.60 5.35 28.74
C THR A 50 -4.83 3.93 29.24
N PRO A 51 -3.82 3.24 29.82
CA PRO A 51 -2.51 3.73 30.26
C PRO A 51 -1.36 3.66 29.24
N ASP A 52 -1.53 3.02 28.09
CA ASP A 52 -0.48 2.85 27.07
C ASP A 52 -0.82 3.60 25.78
N ARG A 53 -0.43 4.87 25.72
CA ARG A 53 -0.77 5.80 24.63
C ARG A 53 -0.24 5.35 23.27
N HIS A 54 0.99 4.86 23.28
CA HIS A 54 1.69 4.39 22.10
C HIS A 54 1.07 3.09 21.57
N LYS A 55 0.62 2.18 22.44
CA LYS A 55 -0.14 0.99 22.02
C LYS A 55 -1.48 1.35 21.38
N GLY A 56 -2.18 2.37 21.88
CA GLY A 56 -3.43 2.86 21.29
C GLY A 56 -3.22 3.39 19.86
N ALA A 57 -2.24 4.27 19.68
CA ALA A 57 -1.84 4.79 18.37
C ALA A 57 -1.47 3.66 17.39
N PHE A 58 -0.67 2.69 17.83
CA PHE A 58 -0.32 1.51 17.06
C PHE A 58 -1.55 0.72 16.61
N LYS A 59 -2.50 0.47 17.51
CA LYS A 59 -3.74 -0.29 17.22
C LYS A 59 -4.66 0.44 16.25
N VAL A 60 -4.78 1.77 16.36
CA VAL A 60 -5.54 2.56 15.38
C VAL A 60 -4.91 2.44 14.00
N GLY A 61 -3.59 2.63 13.89
CA GLY A 61 -2.86 2.47 12.63
C GLY A 61 -3.09 1.09 12.01
N GLN A 62 -2.96 0.03 12.82
CA GLN A 62 -3.24 -1.35 12.41
C GLN A 62 -4.68 -1.54 11.93
N THR A 63 -5.67 -0.95 12.63
CA THR A 63 -7.09 -1.09 12.30
C THR A 63 -7.45 -0.43 10.97
N VAL A 64 -6.93 0.77 10.71
CA VAL A 64 -7.19 1.48 9.45
C VAL A 64 -6.64 0.69 8.26
N VAL A 65 -5.45 0.10 8.41
CA VAL A 65 -4.81 -0.72 7.36
C VAL A 65 -5.53 -2.05 7.19
N HIS A 66 -5.91 -2.71 8.28
CA HIS A 66 -6.69 -3.95 8.22
C HIS A 66 -8.06 -3.72 7.56
N GLY A 67 -8.60 -2.50 7.63
CA GLY A 67 -9.77 -2.08 6.86
C GLY A 67 -9.61 -2.38 5.36
N ALA A 68 -8.43 -2.14 4.78
CA ALA A 68 -8.16 -2.42 3.37
C ALA A 68 -8.18 -3.92 3.03
N SER A 69 -8.13 -4.80 4.03
CA SER A 69 -8.24 -6.25 3.90
C SER A 69 -9.65 -6.81 4.02
N LEU A 70 -10.65 -5.97 4.28
CA LEU A 70 -12.00 -6.46 4.45
C LEU A 70 -12.51 -7.10 3.15
N PRO A 71 -13.16 -8.27 3.22
CA PRO A 71 -13.67 -8.95 2.04
C PRO A 71 -14.76 -8.09 1.38
N MET A 72 -14.50 -7.67 0.14
CA MET A 72 -15.45 -6.94 -0.70
C MET A 72 -16.01 -7.88 -1.77
N LEU A 73 -17.27 -7.66 -2.18
CA LEU A 73 -17.97 -8.54 -3.12
C LEU A 73 -17.48 -8.41 -4.58
N GLY A 74 -16.57 -7.47 -4.87
CA GLY A 74 -16.01 -7.26 -6.21
C GLY A 74 -14.65 -6.56 -6.21
N LYS A 75 -13.94 -6.69 -7.34
CA LYS A 75 -12.57 -6.15 -7.54
C LYS A 75 -12.56 -4.63 -7.53
N ASP A 76 -13.48 -3.99 -8.23
CA ASP A 76 -13.58 -2.53 -8.29
C ASP A 76 -13.94 -1.93 -6.93
N GLU A 77 -14.81 -2.62 -6.19
CA GLU A 77 -15.16 -2.31 -4.82
C GLU A 77 -13.94 -2.38 -3.90
N MET A 78 -13.14 -3.44 -4.01
CA MET A 78 -11.91 -3.60 -3.24
C MET A 78 -10.90 -2.48 -3.55
N VAL A 79 -10.68 -2.17 -4.83
CA VAL A 79 -9.76 -1.08 -5.25
C VAL A 79 -10.24 0.26 -4.70
N LYS A 80 -11.53 0.57 -4.84
CA LYS A 80 -12.11 1.81 -4.30
C LYS A 80 -11.93 1.88 -2.78
N TRP A 81 -12.18 0.78 -2.08
CA TRP A 81 -12.07 0.71 -0.64
C TRP A 81 -10.64 0.91 -0.15
N ALA A 82 -9.68 0.24 -0.77
CA ALA A 82 -8.26 0.39 -0.47
C ALA A 82 -7.79 1.84 -0.62
N LYS A 83 -8.28 2.56 -1.65
CA LYS A 83 -8.01 3.99 -1.83
C LYS A 83 -8.61 4.86 -0.73
N ILE A 84 -9.84 4.56 -0.31
CA ILE A 84 -10.47 5.25 0.84
C ILE A 84 -9.65 5.02 2.12
N CYS A 85 -9.21 3.79 2.37
CA CYS A 85 -8.35 3.45 3.51
C CYS A 85 -7.01 4.21 3.45
N ALA A 86 -6.38 4.30 2.29
CA ALA A 86 -5.15 5.07 2.09
C ALA A 86 -5.33 6.57 2.41
N GLN A 87 -6.38 7.18 1.87
CA GLN A 87 -6.71 8.59 2.13
C GLN A 87 -6.99 8.83 3.62
N HIS A 88 -7.80 7.95 4.22
CA HIS A 88 -8.14 8.04 5.63
C HIS A 88 -6.90 7.89 6.53
N PHE A 89 -6.02 6.93 6.24
CA PHE A 89 -4.74 6.79 6.94
C PHE A 89 -3.88 8.05 6.77
N ARG A 90 -3.80 8.61 5.56
CA ARG A 90 -3.01 9.81 5.29
C ARG A 90 -3.50 11.02 6.08
N TYR A 91 -4.81 11.20 6.18
CA TYR A 91 -5.40 12.24 7.02
C TYR A 91 -5.09 12.00 8.49
N LEU A 92 -5.26 10.77 8.98
CA LEU A 92 -4.93 10.43 10.37
C LEU A 92 -3.47 10.74 10.69
N TYR A 93 -2.55 10.32 9.83
CA TYR A 93 -1.12 10.57 9.99
C TYR A 93 -0.76 12.07 9.99
N GLY A 94 -1.48 12.87 9.19
CA GLY A 94 -1.31 14.33 9.17
C GLY A 94 -1.85 15.05 10.42
N GLU A 95 -2.92 14.52 11.02
CA GLU A 95 -3.64 15.14 12.14
C GLU A 95 -3.17 14.64 13.51
N VAL A 96 -2.52 13.47 13.58
CA VAL A 96 -1.99 12.94 14.84
C VAL A 96 -0.75 13.71 15.30
N ASP A 97 -0.65 13.93 16.62
CA ASP A 97 0.51 14.56 17.25
C ASP A 97 1.81 13.84 16.87
N GLN A 98 2.88 14.62 16.74
CA GLN A 98 4.20 14.12 16.29
C GLN A 98 4.69 12.93 17.14
N ASP A 99 4.41 12.94 18.45
CA ASP A 99 4.80 11.91 19.41
C ASP A 99 4.15 10.53 19.12
N PHE A 100 3.08 10.46 18.34
CA PHE A 100 2.36 9.22 18.01
C PHE A 100 2.48 8.81 16.54
N ARG A 101 3.05 9.65 15.68
CA ARG A 101 3.18 9.37 14.23
C ARG A 101 3.95 8.09 13.97
N GLU A 102 5.04 7.88 14.71
CA GLU A 102 5.83 6.66 14.60
C GLU A 102 5.01 5.42 14.94
N ASP A 103 4.19 5.45 15.99
CA ASP A 103 3.37 4.30 16.37
C ASP A 103 2.25 4.00 15.36
N VAL A 104 1.58 5.03 14.85
CA VAL A 104 0.59 4.88 13.78
C VAL A 104 1.23 4.25 12.54
N CYS A 105 2.42 4.72 12.14
CA CYS A 105 3.20 4.12 11.06
C CYS A 105 3.65 2.69 11.38
N ARG A 106 4.09 2.42 12.61
CA ARG A 106 4.49 1.06 13.03
C ARG A 106 3.35 0.07 12.96
N GLY A 107 2.13 0.48 13.31
CA GLY A 107 0.92 -0.34 13.18
C GLY A 107 0.69 -0.83 11.76
N MET A 108 1.04 0.00 10.78
CA MET A 108 1.03 -0.37 9.37
C MET A 108 2.25 -1.20 8.97
N ILE A 109 3.47 -0.80 9.36
CA ILE A 109 4.71 -1.52 9.00
C ILE A 109 4.69 -2.96 9.50
N ASP A 110 4.09 -3.23 10.67
CA ASP A 110 3.92 -4.59 11.19
C ASP A 110 3.11 -5.48 10.24
N LEU A 111 2.06 -4.93 9.62
CA LEU A 111 1.33 -5.60 8.55
C LEU A 111 2.20 -5.80 7.30
N LEU A 112 3.10 -4.86 6.97
CA LEU A 112 4.04 -5.02 5.83
C LEU A 112 5.06 -6.12 6.04
N GLN A 113 5.57 -6.25 7.27
CA GLN A 113 6.47 -7.35 7.62
C GLN A 113 5.78 -8.70 7.45
N GLN A 114 4.47 -8.78 7.72
CA GLN A 114 3.70 -9.98 7.43
C GLN A 114 3.62 -10.28 5.92
N VAL A 115 3.57 -9.28 5.02
CA VAL A 115 3.69 -9.49 3.56
C VAL A 115 5.00 -10.18 3.23
N GLU A 116 6.10 -9.64 3.76
CA GLU A 116 7.44 -10.11 3.42
C GLU A 116 7.69 -11.55 3.89
N HIS A 117 7.10 -11.94 5.03
CA HIS A 117 7.35 -13.23 5.68
C HIS A 117 6.38 -14.31 5.23
N LYS A 118 5.11 -13.96 5.02
CA LYS A 118 4.04 -14.93 4.72
C LYS A 118 3.61 -14.89 3.25
N GLY A 119 3.92 -13.82 2.52
CA GLY A 119 3.52 -13.60 1.13
C GLY A 119 2.15 -12.92 0.98
N PRO A 120 1.79 -12.53 -0.27
CA PRO A 120 0.54 -11.86 -0.65
C PRO A 120 -0.72 -12.68 -0.36
N ILE A 121 -0.66 -14.02 -0.34
CA ILE A 121 -1.86 -14.84 -0.05
C ILE A 121 -2.44 -14.52 1.32
N TRP A 122 -1.57 -14.23 2.30
CA TRP A 122 -1.99 -13.84 3.65
C TRP A 122 -2.27 -12.35 3.77
N ILE A 123 -1.89 -11.56 2.77
CA ILE A 123 -2.07 -10.12 2.73
C ILE A 123 -2.91 -9.76 1.52
N THR A 124 -4.20 -9.61 1.77
CA THR A 124 -5.22 -9.23 0.79
C THR A 124 -4.73 -8.17 -0.20
N HIS A 125 -5.06 -8.35 -1.48
CA HIS A 125 -4.88 -7.38 -2.57
C HIS A 125 -5.14 -5.91 -2.18
N GLY A 126 -6.15 -5.64 -1.35
CA GLY A 126 -6.47 -4.29 -0.91
C GLY A 126 -5.38 -3.58 -0.09
N ILE A 127 -4.58 -4.29 0.72
CA ILE A 127 -3.44 -3.67 1.44
C ILE A 127 -2.38 -3.20 0.45
N MET A 128 -2.07 -4.00 -0.58
CA MET A 128 -1.08 -3.61 -1.58
C MET A 128 -1.54 -2.39 -2.38
N ILE A 129 -2.83 -2.35 -2.72
CA ILE A 129 -3.43 -1.19 -3.38
C ILE A 129 -3.35 0.05 -2.47
N MET A 130 -3.66 -0.11 -1.18
CA MET A 130 -3.58 0.98 -0.20
C MET A 130 -2.16 1.56 -0.12
N LEU A 131 -1.11 0.74 -0.16
CA LEU A 131 0.28 1.19 -0.09
C LEU A 131 0.74 1.93 -1.35
N CYS A 132 0.33 1.42 -2.51
CA CYS A 132 0.51 2.10 -3.79
C CYS A 132 -0.09 3.51 -3.74
N GLU A 133 -1.32 3.62 -3.23
CA GLU A 133 -2.01 4.91 -3.10
C GLU A 133 -1.33 5.82 -2.07
N LEU A 134 -0.88 5.29 -0.92
CA LEU A 134 -0.16 6.08 0.10
C LEU A 134 1.13 6.69 -0.43
N TYR A 135 1.89 5.96 -1.25
CA TYR A 135 3.05 6.51 -1.92
C TYR A 135 2.67 7.68 -2.84
N VAL A 136 1.65 7.49 -3.69
CA VAL A 136 1.18 8.54 -4.62
C VAL A 136 0.71 9.78 -3.86
N LEU A 137 0.04 9.60 -2.73
CA LEU A 137 -0.41 10.69 -1.87
C LEU A 137 0.77 11.43 -1.20
N ALA A 138 1.85 10.73 -0.86
CA ALA A 138 3.04 11.34 -0.26
C ALA A 138 3.87 12.13 -1.26
N ASP A 139 3.94 11.67 -2.52
CA ASP A 139 4.68 12.34 -3.58
C ASP A 139 4.16 13.77 -3.83
N ASN A 140 2.84 13.97 -3.74
CA ASN A 140 2.17 15.26 -3.96
C ASN A 140 2.44 16.33 -2.89
N LEU A 141 3.11 15.99 -1.79
CA LEU A 141 3.26 16.88 -0.62
C LEU A 141 4.72 17.30 -0.33
N ASP A 142 5.67 16.96 -1.20
CA ASP A 142 7.10 17.30 -1.08
C ASP A 142 7.76 16.91 0.26
N ASP A 143 7.20 15.94 1.00
CA ASP A 143 7.78 15.44 2.24
C ASP A 143 8.72 14.25 1.95
N SER A 144 10.02 14.56 1.90
CA SER A 144 11.07 13.57 1.62
C SER A 144 11.16 12.45 2.68
N LEU A 145 10.81 12.72 3.94
CA LEU A 145 10.86 11.73 5.01
C LEU A 145 9.69 10.76 4.86
N ASP A 146 8.49 11.28 4.67
CA ASP A 146 7.31 10.46 4.37
C ASP A 146 7.55 9.60 3.14
N ARG A 147 8.03 10.20 2.04
CA ARG A 147 8.32 9.47 0.79
C ARG A 147 9.25 8.27 1.02
N SER A 148 10.27 8.40 1.87
CA SER A 148 11.19 7.31 2.19
C SER A 148 10.52 6.16 2.95
N ILE A 149 9.60 6.45 3.87
CA ILE A 149 8.82 5.46 4.62
C ILE A 149 7.93 4.66 3.67
N TRP A 150 7.23 5.37 2.78
CA TRP A 150 6.33 4.75 1.81
C TRP A 150 7.07 3.92 0.77
N LEU A 151 8.25 4.39 0.33
CA LEU A 151 9.13 3.65 -0.56
C LEU A 151 9.63 2.34 0.07
N ASP A 152 10.03 2.36 1.35
CA ASP A 152 10.44 1.13 2.06
C ASP A 152 9.28 0.13 2.18
N GLY A 153 8.07 0.63 2.45
CA GLY A 153 6.86 -0.19 2.45
C GLY A 153 6.60 -0.86 1.10
N MET A 154 6.72 -0.10 0.00
CA MET A 154 6.60 -0.64 -1.36
C MET A 154 7.69 -1.65 -1.70
N ARG A 155 8.93 -1.45 -1.22
CA ARG A 155 10.01 -2.44 -1.39
C ARG A 155 9.66 -3.77 -0.71
N LYS A 156 9.14 -3.73 0.52
CA LYS A 156 8.71 -4.93 1.25
C LYS A 156 7.58 -5.66 0.53
N VAL A 157 6.63 -4.92 -0.05
CA VAL A 157 5.57 -5.50 -0.89
C VAL A 157 6.16 -6.16 -2.13
N GLY A 158 7.05 -5.49 -2.85
CA GLY A 158 7.71 -6.05 -4.03
C GLY A 158 8.49 -7.32 -3.71
N VAL A 159 9.26 -7.34 -2.62
CA VAL A 159 9.95 -8.56 -2.14
C VAL A 159 8.96 -9.66 -1.78
N GLY A 160 7.85 -9.32 -1.11
CA GLY A 160 6.79 -10.28 -0.79
C GLY A 160 6.12 -10.87 -2.03
N LEU A 161 5.85 -10.05 -3.05
CA LEU A 161 5.37 -10.49 -4.35
C LEU A 161 6.37 -11.44 -4.99
N CYS A 162 7.65 -11.06 -5.08
CA CYS A 162 8.73 -11.91 -5.59
C CYS A 162 8.80 -13.29 -4.89
N LYS A 163 8.72 -13.31 -3.55
CA LYS A 163 8.76 -14.56 -2.77
C LYS A 163 7.55 -15.45 -3.07
N TRP A 164 6.40 -14.84 -3.26
CA TRP A 164 5.20 -15.58 -3.61
C TRP A 164 5.21 -16.04 -5.06
N THR A 165 5.75 -15.25 -5.98
CA THR A 165 5.91 -15.71 -7.35
C THR A 165 6.78 -16.94 -7.44
N ASP A 166 7.79 -17.06 -6.56
CA ASP A 166 8.67 -18.22 -6.46
C ASP A 166 8.01 -19.43 -5.78
N GLY A 167 7.04 -19.20 -4.88
CA GLY A 167 6.44 -20.22 -4.01
C GLY A 167 5.02 -20.66 -4.38
N ALA A 168 4.31 -19.92 -5.23
CA ALA A 168 2.93 -20.21 -5.60
C ALA A 168 2.85 -21.39 -6.58
N GLY A 169 2.25 -22.50 -6.12
CA GLY A 169 1.93 -23.66 -6.96
C GLY A 169 0.73 -23.43 -7.90
N GLU A 170 -0.09 -22.40 -7.65
CA GLU A 170 -1.28 -22.07 -8.44
C GLU A 170 -1.34 -20.57 -8.71
N TRP A 171 -1.34 -20.21 -9.99
CA TRP A 171 -1.50 -18.85 -10.48
C TRP A 171 -2.92 -18.66 -11.00
N ASN A 172 -3.55 -17.53 -10.68
CA ASN A 172 -4.89 -17.20 -11.12
C ASN A 172 -4.95 -15.76 -11.68
N ASP A 173 -6.07 -15.36 -12.26
CA ASP A 173 -6.22 -14.02 -12.84
C ASP A 173 -6.05 -12.90 -11.79
N GLU A 174 -6.49 -13.13 -10.56
CA GLU A 174 -6.37 -12.17 -9.46
C GLU A 174 -4.91 -11.87 -9.11
N ALA A 175 -4.05 -12.89 -9.19
CA ALA A 175 -2.61 -12.78 -8.99
C ALA A 175 -1.97 -11.82 -10.01
N LEU A 176 -2.31 -12.00 -11.28
CA LEU A 176 -1.79 -11.19 -12.38
C LEU A 176 -2.30 -9.75 -12.33
N ASP A 177 -3.56 -9.57 -11.96
CA ASP A 177 -4.16 -8.25 -11.81
C ASP A 177 -3.50 -7.42 -10.70
N LEU A 178 -3.13 -8.07 -9.59
CA LEU A 178 -2.41 -7.43 -8.49
C LEU A 178 -1.02 -6.98 -8.91
N LEU A 179 -0.29 -7.88 -9.59
CA LEU A 179 1.02 -7.58 -10.15
C LEU A 179 0.93 -6.40 -11.12
N TYR A 180 -0.05 -6.40 -12.03
CA TYR A 180 -0.27 -5.29 -12.96
C TYR A 180 -0.50 -3.96 -12.23
N TYR A 181 -1.33 -3.94 -11.19
CA TYR A 181 -1.62 -2.71 -10.46
C TYR A 181 -0.37 -2.17 -9.73
N VAL A 182 0.38 -3.05 -9.08
CA VAL A 182 1.61 -2.71 -8.37
C VAL A 182 2.68 -2.24 -9.36
N GLU A 183 2.85 -2.94 -10.49
CA GLU A 183 3.78 -2.56 -11.56
C GLU A 183 3.42 -1.25 -12.22
N PHE A 184 2.15 -1.03 -12.54
CA PHE A 184 1.69 0.22 -13.11
C PHE A 184 1.98 1.38 -12.15
N THR A 185 1.72 1.20 -10.86
CA THR A 185 1.99 2.24 -9.86
C THR A 185 3.49 2.46 -9.69
N LEU A 186 4.28 1.39 -9.49
CA LEU A 186 5.74 1.46 -9.39
C LEU A 186 6.36 2.10 -10.64
N GLY A 187 5.91 1.71 -11.84
CA GLY A 187 6.44 2.17 -13.12
C GLY A 187 6.04 3.61 -13.44
N CYS A 188 4.75 3.94 -13.41
CA CYS A 188 4.26 5.25 -13.83
C CYS A 188 4.42 6.35 -12.78
N LYS A 189 4.52 6.01 -11.49
CA LYS A 189 4.57 7.00 -10.40
C LYS A 189 5.88 7.02 -9.64
N MET A 190 6.68 5.95 -9.75
CA MET A 190 7.89 5.80 -8.95
C MET A 190 9.12 5.49 -9.82
N GLY A 191 8.94 5.32 -11.13
CA GLY A 191 9.97 4.88 -12.06
C GLY A 191 11.16 5.84 -12.20
N GLU A 192 11.01 7.10 -11.82
CA GLU A 192 12.13 8.05 -11.83
C GLU A 192 13.18 7.70 -10.77
N GLN A 193 12.79 7.03 -9.68
CA GLN A 193 13.69 6.65 -8.59
C GLN A 193 14.46 5.36 -8.92
N ARG A 194 15.79 5.42 -8.79
CA ARG A 194 16.70 4.32 -9.14
C ARG A 194 16.38 3.04 -8.37
N GLU A 195 16.06 3.16 -7.08
CA GLU A 195 15.75 2.02 -6.21
C GLU A 195 14.45 1.33 -6.63
N VAL A 196 13.46 2.10 -7.09
CA VAL A 196 12.19 1.56 -7.58
C VAL A 196 12.38 0.87 -8.93
N ARG A 197 13.20 1.46 -9.81
CA ARG A 197 13.59 0.81 -11.07
C ARG A 197 14.21 -0.55 -10.83
N ALA A 198 15.13 -0.67 -9.88
CA ALA A 198 15.74 -1.96 -9.54
C ALA A 198 14.71 -3.00 -9.09
N LEU A 199 13.71 -2.60 -8.28
CA LEU A 199 12.63 -3.48 -7.84
C LEU A 199 11.73 -3.92 -9.00
N LEU A 200 11.38 -2.99 -9.90
CA LEU A 200 10.63 -3.29 -11.12
C LEU A 200 11.36 -4.29 -12.01
N PHE A 201 12.68 -4.11 -12.19
CA PHE A 201 13.51 -5.06 -12.94
C PHE A 201 13.53 -6.45 -12.30
N GLU A 202 13.61 -6.54 -10.97
CA GLU A 202 13.59 -7.82 -10.27
C GLU A 202 12.24 -8.54 -10.43
N LEU A 203 11.12 -7.80 -10.28
CA LEU A 203 9.78 -8.32 -10.50
C LEU A 203 9.60 -8.84 -11.93
N LEU A 204 9.99 -8.04 -12.93
CA LEU A 204 9.93 -8.40 -14.35
C LEU A 204 10.70 -9.69 -14.66
N GLU A 205 11.93 -9.80 -14.14
CA GLU A 205 12.78 -10.96 -14.39
C GLU A 205 12.20 -12.22 -13.74
N ARG A 206 11.57 -12.10 -12.57
CA ARG A 206 10.88 -13.21 -11.91
C ARG A 206 9.62 -13.63 -12.67
N LEU A 207 8.84 -12.70 -13.21
CA LEU A 207 7.69 -13.01 -14.07
C LEU A 207 8.12 -13.72 -15.36
N ARG A 208 9.25 -13.32 -15.98
CA ARG A 208 9.80 -14.05 -17.13
C ARG A 208 10.13 -15.49 -16.78
N ARG A 209 10.84 -15.70 -15.67
CA ARG A 209 11.21 -17.05 -15.22
C ARG A 209 9.98 -17.88 -14.96
N LEU A 210 8.99 -17.31 -14.28
CA LEU A 210 7.72 -17.95 -14.03
C LEU A 210 7.03 -18.39 -15.33
N ALA A 211 6.91 -17.49 -16.32
CA ALA A 211 6.29 -17.80 -17.61
C ALA A 211 6.95 -19.03 -18.28
N GLN A 212 8.26 -19.19 -18.07
CA GLN A 212 9.04 -20.31 -18.59
C GLN A 212 8.85 -21.60 -17.77
N THR A 213 8.55 -21.49 -16.46
CA THR A 213 8.46 -22.62 -15.52
C THR A 213 7.04 -23.09 -15.18
N LEU A 214 5.99 -22.46 -15.74
CA LEU A 214 4.60 -22.88 -15.50
C LEU A 214 4.38 -24.37 -15.84
N PRO A 215 3.71 -25.14 -14.94
CA PRO A 215 3.48 -26.57 -15.12
C PRO A 215 2.57 -26.86 -16.32
N VAL A 216 2.76 -28.03 -16.93
CA VAL A 216 2.00 -28.50 -18.09
C VAL A 216 0.79 -29.33 -17.63
N PRO A 217 -0.43 -29.15 -18.19
CA PRO A 217 -0.76 -28.27 -19.30
C PRO A 217 -0.77 -26.81 -18.87
N ARG A 218 -0.04 -25.99 -19.64
CA ARG A 218 -0.04 -24.54 -19.46
C ARG A 218 -1.42 -24.05 -19.88
N ASP A 219 -2.08 -23.30 -19.01
CA ASP A 219 -3.23 -22.51 -19.43
C ASP A 219 -2.73 -21.52 -20.50
N ALA A 220 -3.16 -21.73 -21.74
CA ALA A 220 -2.70 -20.93 -22.88
C ALA A 220 -3.14 -19.47 -22.76
N ASP A 221 -4.28 -19.21 -22.10
CA ASP A 221 -4.77 -17.86 -21.83
C ASP A 221 -3.88 -17.17 -20.78
N LEU A 222 -3.52 -17.89 -19.71
CA LEU A 222 -2.61 -17.38 -18.68
C LEU A 222 -1.22 -17.07 -19.24
N VAL A 223 -0.66 -17.95 -20.07
CA VAL A 223 0.65 -17.72 -20.71
C VAL A 223 0.61 -16.51 -21.65
N MET A 224 -0.46 -16.38 -22.43
CA MET A 224 -0.65 -15.23 -23.32
C MET A 224 -0.75 -13.93 -22.53
N LYS A 225 -1.58 -13.89 -21.47
CA LYS A 225 -1.67 -12.74 -20.56
C LYS A 225 -0.30 -12.39 -19.97
N ILE A 226 0.45 -13.36 -19.46
CA ILE A 226 1.80 -13.11 -18.92
C ILE A 226 2.74 -12.55 -20.00
N GLN A 227 2.70 -13.08 -21.23
CA GLN A 227 3.55 -12.61 -22.32
C GLN A 227 3.20 -11.18 -22.77
N GLU A 228 1.90 -10.88 -22.92
CA GLU A 228 1.43 -9.52 -23.22
C GLU A 228 1.92 -8.52 -22.16
N ARG A 229 1.90 -8.91 -20.89
CA ARG A 229 2.41 -8.08 -19.78
C ARG A 229 3.91 -7.88 -19.86
N LEU A 230 4.69 -8.93 -20.13
CA LEU A 230 6.13 -8.80 -20.34
C LEU A 230 6.47 -7.81 -21.46
N ASP A 231 5.67 -7.80 -22.53
CA ASP A 231 5.86 -6.89 -23.66
C ASP A 231 5.48 -5.44 -23.32
N GLU A 232 4.39 -5.21 -22.57
CA GLU A 232 4.00 -3.89 -22.07
C GLU A 232 5.04 -3.32 -21.10
N MET A 233 5.53 -4.11 -20.15
CA MET A 233 6.55 -3.68 -19.21
C MET A 233 7.86 -3.33 -19.92
N GLN A 234 8.28 -4.12 -20.92
CA GLN A 234 9.46 -3.79 -21.72
C GLN A 234 9.32 -2.45 -22.45
N LYS A 235 8.10 -2.06 -22.87
CA LYS A 235 7.86 -0.74 -23.46
C LYS A 235 8.02 0.36 -22.41
N VAL A 236 7.45 0.19 -21.21
CA VAL A 236 7.61 1.15 -20.10
C VAL A 236 9.09 1.32 -19.74
N HIS A 237 9.84 0.22 -19.62
CA HIS A 237 11.29 0.25 -19.38
C HIS A 237 12.05 1.03 -20.45
N LYS A 238 11.79 0.77 -21.74
CA LYS A 238 12.44 1.51 -22.85
C LYS A 238 12.16 3.01 -22.78
N VAL A 239 10.95 3.40 -22.39
CA VAL A 239 10.59 4.82 -22.23
C VAL A 239 11.37 5.44 -21.06
N MET A 240 11.51 4.72 -19.95
CA MET A 240 12.25 5.19 -18.77
C MET A 240 13.75 5.32 -19.04
N ASP A 241 14.37 4.34 -19.70
CA ASP A 241 15.78 4.38 -20.09
C ASP A 241 16.04 5.54 -21.07
N GLN A 242 15.11 5.79 -22.00
CA GLN A 242 15.21 6.90 -22.93
C GLN A 242 15.06 8.26 -22.24
N ALA A 243 14.19 8.38 -21.24
CA ALA A 243 14.03 9.59 -20.44
C ALA A 243 15.30 9.91 -19.64
N GLU A 244 15.88 8.92 -18.97
CA GLU A 244 17.15 9.07 -18.25
C GLU A 244 18.30 9.46 -19.19
N MET A 245 18.41 8.81 -20.36
CA MET A 245 19.40 9.21 -21.36
C MET A 245 19.21 10.65 -21.84
N ASN A 246 17.97 11.10 -22.00
CA ASN A 246 17.67 12.47 -22.40
C ASN A 246 18.04 13.47 -21.30
N GLU A 247 17.76 13.17 -20.03
CA GLU A 247 18.14 14.01 -18.89
C GLU A 247 19.65 14.07 -18.70
N VAL A 248 20.35 12.93 -18.79
CA VAL A 248 21.82 12.88 -18.71
C VAL A 248 22.44 13.64 -19.88
N THR A 249 21.89 13.51 -21.09
CA THR A 249 22.34 14.26 -22.27
C THR A 249 22.10 15.77 -22.11
N ALA A 250 20.97 16.17 -21.53
CA ALA A 250 20.68 17.58 -21.22
C ALA A 250 21.63 18.13 -20.15
N ALA A 251 21.85 17.38 -19.06
CA ALA A 251 22.78 17.75 -18.00
C ALA A 251 24.21 17.89 -18.53
N LEU A 252 24.69 16.95 -19.36
CA LEU A 252 26.01 17.01 -19.98
C LEU A 252 26.16 18.24 -20.89
N ARG A 253 25.12 18.56 -21.67
CA ARG A 253 25.08 19.78 -22.49
C ARG A 253 25.14 21.05 -21.64
N ASP A 254 24.47 21.07 -20.49
CA ASP A 254 24.47 22.21 -19.57
C ASP A 254 25.81 22.42 -18.85
N VAL A 255 26.61 21.35 -18.65
CA VAL A 255 28.01 21.46 -18.18
C VAL A 255 29.05 21.51 -19.30
N GLY A 256 28.64 21.63 -20.56
CA GLY A 256 29.52 21.90 -21.70
C GLY A 256 30.37 20.71 -22.17
N ILE A 257 29.90 19.48 -21.93
CA ILE A 257 30.45 18.23 -22.48
C ILE A 257 29.57 17.78 -23.65
#